data_AF-A0A1C1CZX9-F1
#
_entry.id   AF-A0A1C1CZX9-F1
#
_cell.length_a   1.000
_cell.length_b   1.000
_cell.length_c   1.000
_cell.angle_alpha   90.00
_cell.angle_beta   90.00
_cell.angle_gamma   90.00
#
_symmetry.space_group_name_H-M   'P 1'
#
loop_
_entity.id
_entity.type
_entity.pdbx_description
1 polymer ?
#
loop_
_entity_poly.entity_id
_entity_poly.type
_entity_poly.pdbx_seq_one_letter_code
_entity_poly.pdbx_strand_id
1 'polypeptide(L)'
;MADLGKRRRYQAVWASLICFLVFTHTNSGMLVDVGLLLAKHTEYEVTDILRAIATRIQSELDAAVRVLCVKMITNHAPTASKNPLLWWLTVLVRSAIDPLQEMDYISRGRFLMNILSMDLDLCGRLEAVQHYAKVLVLDKALELWRPCSDDWALQVNRDLVAANLDWLDDETDQRRSDDGDPRNCDSPAWPSMLENLNRWAMAFLSTRRDIDTSLGEVEKLLSAEEC
;
A
#
# COMPACT_ATOMS: atom_id res chain seq x y z
N MET A 1 19.25 -14.10 -5.32
CA MET A 1 18.52 -15.22 -5.93
C MET A 1 17.01 -15.17 -5.63
N ALA A 2 16.37 -14.03 -5.31
CA ALA A 2 15.00 -14.10 -4.76
C ALA A 2 14.12 -12.82 -4.83
N ASP A 3 14.28 -11.90 -5.79
CA ASP A 3 13.59 -10.61 -5.67
C ASP A 3 12.09 -10.66 -6.05
N LEU A 4 11.73 -11.39 -7.12
CA LEU A 4 10.33 -11.75 -7.39
C LEU A 4 9.68 -12.47 -6.19
N GLY A 5 10.43 -13.35 -5.52
CA GLY A 5 9.98 -14.03 -4.30
C GLY A 5 9.78 -13.07 -3.12
N LYS A 6 10.61 -12.02 -3.01
CA LYS A 6 10.47 -10.95 -2.02
C LYS A 6 9.24 -10.09 -2.34
N ARG A 7 9.07 -9.64 -3.59
CA ARG A 7 7.88 -8.90 -4.04
C ARG A 7 6.58 -9.64 -3.76
N ARG A 8 6.48 -10.93 -4.10
CA ARG A 8 5.30 -11.75 -3.81
C ARG A 8 4.97 -11.81 -2.32
N ARG A 9 5.99 -11.95 -1.47
CA ARG A 9 5.82 -11.92 -0.01
C ARG A 9 5.43 -10.54 0.50
N TYR A 10 5.96 -9.47 -0.08
CA TYR A 10 5.55 -8.10 0.25
C TYR A 10 4.09 -7.84 -0.16
N GLN A 11 3.67 -8.30 -1.34
CA GLN A 11 2.28 -8.22 -1.80
C GLN A 11 1.35 -8.98 -0.87
N ALA A 12 1.81 -10.13 -0.35
CA ALA A 12 1.06 -10.92 0.61
C ALA A 12 0.69 -10.10 1.86
N VAL A 13 1.53 -9.16 2.31
CA VAL A 13 1.22 -8.33 3.51
C VAL A 13 -0.04 -7.50 3.32
N TRP A 14 -0.21 -6.88 2.16
CA TRP A 14 -1.39 -6.08 1.83
C TRP A 14 -2.60 -6.95 1.45
N ALA A 15 -2.38 -8.00 0.66
CA ALA A 15 -3.42 -8.94 0.28
C ALA A 15 -4.06 -9.59 1.52
N SER A 16 -3.23 -9.96 2.51
CA SER A 16 -3.69 -10.50 3.80
C SER A 16 -4.65 -9.55 4.51
N LEU A 17 -4.29 -8.27 4.60
CA LEU A 17 -5.16 -7.25 5.22
C LEU A 17 -6.49 -7.12 4.48
N ILE A 18 -6.46 -7.02 3.15
CA ILE A 18 -7.66 -6.87 2.34
C ILE A 18 -8.57 -8.09 2.47
N CYS A 19 -8.01 -9.30 2.33
CA CYS A 19 -8.74 -10.56 2.49
C CYS A 19 -9.33 -10.68 3.90
N PHE A 20 -8.60 -10.26 4.93
CA PHE A 20 -9.09 -10.25 6.31
C PHE A 20 -10.28 -9.30 6.47
N LEU A 21 -10.22 -8.08 5.91
CA LEU A 21 -11.31 -7.12 5.98
C LEU A 21 -12.57 -7.61 5.26
N VAL A 22 -12.42 -8.16 4.06
CA VAL A 22 -13.53 -8.75 3.30
C VAL A 22 -14.15 -9.93 4.06
N PHE A 23 -13.31 -10.82 4.60
CA PHE A 23 -13.77 -11.98 5.37
C PHE A 23 -14.50 -11.57 6.65
N THR A 24 -13.92 -10.69 7.46
CA THR A 24 -14.53 -10.27 8.73
C THR A 24 -15.77 -9.40 8.52
N HIS A 25 -15.87 -8.64 7.43
CA HIS A 25 -17.07 -7.88 7.10
C HIS A 25 -18.24 -8.78 6.67
N THR A 26 -17.95 -9.91 6.01
CA THR A 26 -18.98 -10.90 5.63
C THR A 26 -19.45 -11.77 6.80
N ASN A 27 -18.68 -11.83 7.88
CA ASN A 27 -19.00 -12.62 9.08
C ASN A 27 -19.34 -11.69 10.25
N SER A 28 -20.64 -11.48 10.49
CA SER A 28 -21.15 -10.53 11.48
C SER A 28 -20.51 -10.72 12.87
N GLY A 29 -20.10 -9.61 13.50
CA GLY A 29 -19.51 -9.59 14.84
C GLY A 29 -17.98 -9.71 14.88
N MET A 30 -17.35 -10.38 13.90
CA MET A 30 -15.91 -10.67 13.96
C MET A 30 -15.02 -9.42 14.06
N LEU A 31 -15.36 -8.34 13.35
CA LEU A 31 -14.64 -7.07 13.43
C LEU A 31 -14.63 -6.49 14.86
N VAL A 32 -15.76 -6.59 15.56
CA VAL A 32 -15.87 -6.14 16.96
C VAL A 32 -15.07 -7.05 17.87
N ASP A 33 -15.16 -8.37 17.67
CA ASP A 33 -14.47 -9.38 18.48
C ASP A 33 -12.95 -9.24 18.43
N VAL A 34 -12.40 -8.81 17.29
CA VAL A 34 -10.97 -8.55 17.09
C VAL A 34 -10.55 -7.10 17.42
N GLY A 35 -11.48 -6.29 17.92
CA GLY A 35 -11.22 -4.91 18.38
C GLY A 35 -11.07 -3.88 17.26
N LEU A 36 -11.57 -4.17 16.05
CA LEU A 36 -11.53 -3.27 14.90
C LEU A 36 -12.95 -2.73 14.59
N LEU A 37 -13.18 -1.47 14.90
CA LEU A 37 -14.42 -0.74 14.58
C LEU A 37 -14.17 0.15 13.37
N LEU A 38 -14.46 -0.37 12.18
CA LEU A 38 -14.27 0.36 10.94
C LEU A 38 -15.01 1.71 10.98
N ALA A 39 -14.32 2.78 10.57
CA ALA A 39 -15.01 4.03 10.32
C ALA A 39 -16.03 3.82 9.19
N LYS A 40 -17.20 4.46 9.28
CA LYS A 40 -18.30 4.29 8.32
C LYS A 40 -17.89 4.42 6.84
N HIS A 41 -16.96 5.33 6.53
CA HIS A 41 -16.43 5.47 5.18
C HIS A 41 -15.58 4.26 4.75
N THR A 42 -14.79 3.68 5.66
CA THR A 42 -14.01 2.47 5.41
C THR A 42 -14.92 1.25 5.20
N GLU A 43 -16.05 1.15 5.92
CA GLU A 43 -17.05 0.10 5.69
C GLU A 43 -17.63 0.15 4.28
N TYR A 44 -17.91 1.36 3.77
CA TYR A 44 -18.36 1.53 2.38
C TYR A 44 -17.32 1.03 1.38
N GLU A 45 -16.03 1.25 1.62
CA GLU A 45 -15.01 0.77 0.68
C GLU A 45 -14.86 -0.75 0.70
N VAL A 46 -15.01 -1.39 1.87
CA VAL A 46 -15.06 -2.87 1.95
C VAL A 46 -16.29 -3.41 1.23
N THR A 47 -17.43 -2.71 1.34
CA THR A 47 -18.66 -3.04 0.59
C THR A 47 -18.45 -2.89 -0.92
N ASP A 48 -17.71 -1.88 -1.36
CA ASP A 48 -17.39 -1.65 -2.76
C ASP A 48 -16.48 -2.74 -3.33
N ILE A 49 -15.51 -3.24 -2.55
CA ILE A 49 -14.72 -4.42 -2.90
C ILE A 49 -15.63 -5.65 -3.07
N LEU A 50 -16.54 -5.91 -2.12
CA LEU A 50 -17.50 -7.01 -2.24
C LEU A 50 -18.37 -6.91 -3.49
N ARG A 51 -18.80 -5.69 -3.84
CA ARG A 51 -19.57 -5.43 -5.07
C ARG A 51 -18.73 -5.73 -6.31
N ALA A 52 -17.48 -5.27 -6.36
CA ALA A 52 -16.57 -5.52 -7.47
C ALA A 52 -16.22 -7.03 -7.63
N ILE A 53 -16.08 -7.76 -6.53
CA ILE A 53 -15.93 -9.23 -6.57
C ILE A 53 -17.16 -9.87 -7.25
N ALA A 54 -18.36 -9.38 -6.95
CA ALA A 54 -19.59 -9.91 -7.54
C ALA A 54 -19.72 -9.62 -9.06
N THR A 55 -19.18 -8.50 -9.54
CA THR A 55 -19.16 -8.19 -10.99
C THR A 55 -18.17 -9.05 -11.76
N ARG A 56 -17.13 -9.59 -11.08
CA ARG A 56 -16.00 -10.34 -11.67
C ARG A 56 -15.19 -9.51 -12.67
N ILE A 57 -15.27 -8.18 -12.61
CA ILE A 57 -14.50 -7.28 -13.44
C ILE A 57 -13.24 -6.88 -12.68
N GLN A 58 -12.07 -7.34 -13.14
CA GLN A 58 -10.79 -7.14 -12.44
C GLN A 58 -10.46 -5.66 -12.22
N SER A 59 -10.69 -4.80 -13.22
CA SER A 59 -10.41 -3.37 -13.10
C SER A 59 -11.27 -2.66 -12.06
N GLU A 60 -12.52 -3.12 -11.85
CA GLU A 60 -13.38 -2.59 -10.79
C GLU A 60 -12.87 -3.01 -9.40
N LEU A 61 -12.39 -4.25 -9.28
CA LEU A 61 -11.79 -4.76 -8.05
C LEU A 61 -10.51 -4.00 -7.71
N ASP A 62 -9.63 -3.81 -8.70
CA ASP A 62 -8.38 -3.08 -8.53
C ASP A 62 -8.66 -1.62 -8.09
N ALA A 63 -9.65 -0.97 -8.71
CA ALA A 63 -10.05 0.37 -8.33
C ALA A 63 -10.60 0.44 -6.88
N ALA A 64 -11.47 -0.49 -6.49
CA ALA A 64 -12.04 -0.54 -5.14
C ALA A 64 -10.96 -0.80 -4.07
N VAL A 65 -10.05 -1.75 -4.32
CA VAL A 65 -8.90 -2.03 -3.45
C VAL A 65 -7.99 -0.81 -3.33
N ARG A 66 -7.67 -0.16 -4.45
CA ARG A 66 -6.85 1.06 -4.47
C ARG A 66 -7.46 2.17 -3.62
N VAL A 67 -8.77 2.41 -3.75
CA VAL A 67 -9.49 3.43 -2.96
C VAL A 67 -9.40 3.12 -1.46
N LEU A 68 -9.65 1.87 -1.06
CA LEU A 68 -9.53 1.45 0.34
C LEU A 68 -8.10 1.70 0.86
N CYS A 69 -7.09 1.19 0.15
CA CYS A 69 -5.69 1.30 0.58
C CYS A 69 -5.23 2.75 0.70
N VAL A 70 -5.52 3.59 -0.30
CA VAL A 70 -5.18 5.02 -0.24
C VAL A 70 -5.86 5.68 0.95
N LYS A 71 -7.16 5.46 1.18
CA LYS A 71 -7.87 6.06 2.32
C LYS A 71 -7.35 5.60 3.67
N MET A 72 -6.90 4.34 3.80
CA MET A 72 -6.27 3.86 5.03
C MET A 72 -4.92 4.57 5.30
N ILE A 73 -4.14 4.83 4.24
CA ILE A 73 -2.84 5.51 4.35
C ILE A 73 -3.01 7.00 4.65
N THR A 74 -3.92 7.67 3.96
CA THR A 74 -4.09 9.14 4.03
C THR A 74 -5.02 9.61 5.15
N ASN A 75 -5.43 8.70 6.04
CA ASN A 75 -6.24 9.03 7.21
C ASN A 75 -5.39 9.81 8.23
N HIS A 76 -5.79 11.05 8.51
CA HIS A 76 -5.15 11.88 9.52
C HIS A 76 -5.60 11.49 10.94
N ALA A 77 -4.64 11.41 11.87
CA ALA A 77 -4.88 10.99 13.25
C ALA A 77 -5.61 9.61 13.34
N PRO A 78 -5.07 8.57 12.69
CA PRO A 78 -5.66 7.25 12.76
C PRO A 78 -5.58 6.73 14.19
N THR A 79 -6.66 6.10 14.65
CA THR A 79 -6.62 5.30 15.88
C THR A 79 -6.60 3.83 15.50
N ALA A 80 -5.88 3.00 16.26
CA ALA A 80 -5.76 1.57 15.97
C ALA A 80 -7.13 0.86 15.97
N SER A 81 -8.15 1.40 16.65
CA SER A 81 -9.50 0.84 16.62
C SER A 81 -10.31 1.22 15.39
N LYS A 82 -9.92 2.25 14.62
CA LYS A 82 -10.70 2.75 13.48
C LYS A 82 -9.98 2.70 12.13
N ASN A 83 -8.66 2.69 12.14
CA ASN A 83 -7.85 2.59 10.93
C ASN A 83 -7.33 1.15 10.77
N PRO A 84 -7.76 0.42 9.72
CA PRO A 84 -7.37 -0.98 9.58
C PRO A 84 -5.87 -1.18 9.35
N LEU A 85 -5.19 -0.24 8.69
CA LEU A 85 -3.75 -0.34 8.48
C LEU A 85 -3.01 -0.24 9.81
N LEU A 86 -3.37 0.70 10.67
CA LEU A 86 -2.76 0.83 12.00
C LEU A 86 -3.09 -0.37 12.91
N TRP A 87 -4.32 -0.88 12.83
CA TRP A 87 -4.69 -2.13 13.49
C TRP A 87 -3.83 -3.30 12.98
N TRP A 88 -3.66 -3.40 11.66
CA TRP A 88 -2.87 -4.44 11.01
C TRP A 88 -1.40 -4.41 11.43
N LEU A 89 -0.81 -3.22 11.59
CA LEU A 89 0.55 -3.09 12.13
C LEU A 89 0.68 -3.73 13.51
N THR A 90 -0.34 -3.58 14.36
CA THR A 90 -0.35 -4.23 15.69
C THR A 90 -0.34 -5.76 15.56
N VAL A 91 -1.08 -6.31 14.59
CA VAL A 91 -1.08 -7.75 14.29
C VAL A 91 0.28 -8.20 13.76
N LEU A 92 0.87 -7.46 12.81
CA LEU A 92 2.17 -7.78 12.21
C LEU A 92 3.30 -7.78 13.25
N VAL A 93 3.30 -6.82 14.18
CA VAL A 93 4.28 -6.73 15.28
C VAL A 93 4.08 -7.86 16.27
N ARG A 94 2.87 -8.06 16.80
CA ARG A 94 2.61 -9.10 17.81
C ARG A 94 2.98 -10.48 17.32
N SER A 95 2.64 -10.78 16.07
CA SER A 95 2.93 -12.06 15.43
C SER A 95 4.38 -12.32 15.08
N ALA A 96 5.21 -11.28 15.08
CA ALA A 96 6.65 -11.44 14.93
C ALA A 96 7.33 -11.74 16.28
N ILE A 97 6.73 -11.33 17.39
CA ILE A 97 7.29 -11.45 18.75
C ILE A 97 6.81 -12.73 19.45
N ASP A 98 5.56 -13.15 19.25
CA ASP A 98 5.00 -14.32 19.93
C ASP A 98 5.53 -15.62 19.30
N PRO A 99 6.13 -16.55 20.10
CA PRO A 99 6.51 -17.85 19.57
C PRO A 99 5.29 -18.62 19.07
N LEU A 100 5.33 -19.07 17.81
CA LEU A 100 5.05 -20.49 17.57
C LEU A 100 3.64 -21.04 17.79
N GLN A 101 2.62 -20.26 18.14
CA GLN A 101 1.37 -20.90 18.56
C GLN A 101 0.63 -21.46 17.35
N GLU A 102 0.20 -22.71 17.45
CA GLU A 102 -0.49 -23.46 16.39
C GLU A 102 -1.73 -22.71 15.84
N MET A 103 -2.26 -21.79 16.65
CA MET A 103 -3.44 -20.97 16.38
C MET A 103 -3.14 -19.55 15.86
N ASP A 104 -1.88 -19.19 15.61
CA ASP A 104 -1.47 -17.84 15.16
C ASP A 104 -1.66 -17.69 13.62
N TYR A 105 -2.92 -17.86 13.20
CA TYR A 105 -3.34 -17.98 11.79
C TYR A 105 -3.33 -16.65 11.03
N ILE A 106 -3.86 -15.57 11.59
CA ILE A 106 -3.99 -14.27 10.89
C ILE A 106 -2.60 -13.68 10.62
N SER A 107 -1.78 -13.80 11.64
CA SER A 107 -0.42 -13.37 11.92
C SER A 107 0.64 -13.90 10.96
N ARG A 108 0.48 -15.14 10.47
CA ARG A 108 1.26 -15.68 9.35
C ARG A 108 0.59 -15.52 7.99
N GLY A 109 -0.61 -14.96 7.96
CA GLY A 109 -1.43 -14.95 6.76
C GLY A 109 -1.93 -16.35 6.37
N ARG A 110 -2.20 -17.20 7.35
CA ARG A 110 -2.76 -18.55 7.19
C ARG A 110 -4.20 -18.61 7.67
N PHE A 111 -5.10 -17.85 7.07
CA PHE A 111 -6.54 -18.06 7.21
C PHE A 111 -7.10 -18.57 5.88
N LEU A 112 -8.29 -19.20 5.88
CA LEU A 112 -8.83 -19.95 4.74
C LEU A 112 -8.85 -19.17 3.40
N MET A 113 -8.91 -17.84 3.47
CA MET A 113 -8.95 -16.91 2.32
C MET A 113 -7.61 -16.28 1.96
N ASN A 114 -6.53 -16.52 2.72
CA ASN A 114 -5.23 -15.96 2.42
C ASN A 114 -4.41 -16.93 1.58
N ILE A 115 -4.15 -16.51 0.34
CA ILE A 115 -3.56 -17.35 -0.70
C ILE A 115 -2.02 -17.33 -0.62
N LEU A 116 -1.42 -16.36 0.10
CA LEU A 116 0.02 -16.11 0.07
C LEU A 116 0.62 -16.07 1.48
N SER A 117 1.65 -16.88 1.73
CA SER A 117 2.39 -16.81 2.99
C SER A 117 3.23 -15.53 3.05
N MET A 118 3.14 -14.82 4.16
CA MET A 118 3.90 -13.59 4.39
C MET A 118 5.35 -13.86 4.84
N ASP A 119 5.89 -15.09 4.75
CA ASP A 119 7.13 -15.57 5.41
C ASP A 119 8.32 -14.57 5.35
N LEU A 120 8.27 -13.60 6.26
CA LEU A 120 9.08 -12.41 6.43
C LEU A 120 9.15 -12.15 7.94
N ASP A 121 10.30 -11.65 8.38
CA ASP A 121 10.49 -11.10 9.71
C ASP A 121 9.74 -9.77 9.89
N LEU A 122 9.87 -9.16 11.08
CA LEU A 122 9.22 -7.89 11.37
C LEU A 122 9.67 -6.78 10.42
N CYS A 123 10.98 -6.61 10.23
CA CYS A 123 11.54 -5.61 9.31
C CYS A 123 10.94 -5.76 7.91
N GLY A 124 10.97 -6.96 7.32
CA GLY A 124 10.46 -7.22 5.99
C GLY A 124 8.95 -6.93 5.85
N ARG A 125 8.15 -7.15 6.89
CA ARG A 125 6.72 -6.81 6.90
C ARG A 125 6.51 -5.29 6.94
N LEU A 126 7.26 -4.58 7.78
CA LEU A 126 7.18 -3.12 7.89
C LEU A 126 7.67 -2.44 6.61
N GLU A 127 8.77 -2.92 6.03
CA GLU A 127 9.26 -2.50 4.72
C GLU A 127 8.22 -2.73 3.62
N ALA A 128 7.53 -3.86 3.61
CA ALA A 128 6.46 -4.14 2.65
C ALA A 128 5.29 -3.15 2.77
N VAL A 129 4.90 -2.80 4.00
CA VAL A 129 3.89 -1.75 4.24
C VAL A 129 4.37 -0.42 3.69
N GLN A 130 5.58 0.01 4.05
CA GLN A 130 6.12 1.30 3.61
C GLN A 130 6.30 1.36 2.09
N HIS A 131 6.80 0.28 1.46
CA HIS A 131 7.06 0.21 0.03
C HIS A 131 5.79 0.41 -0.79
N TYR A 132 4.73 -0.38 -0.55
CA TYR A 132 3.50 -0.24 -1.33
C TYR A 132 2.70 1.00 -0.96
N ALA A 133 2.81 1.49 0.28
CA ALA A 133 2.21 2.76 0.62
C ALA A 133 2.83 3.93 -0.16
N LYS A 134 4.15 3.92 -0.38
CA LYS A 134 4.83 4.89 -1.26
C LYS A 134 4.25 4.83 -2.68
N VAL A 135 4.13 3.63 -3.26
CA VAL A 135 3.56 3.45 -4.60
C VAL A 135 2.14 4.01 -4.68
N LEU A 136 1.27 3.63 -3.75
CA LEU A 136 -0.13 4.06 -3.72
C LEU A 136 -0.30 5.57 -3.53
N VAL A 137 0.51 6.19 -2.67
CA VAL A 137 0.45 7.64 -2.44
C VAL A 137 0.95 8.40 -3.65
N LEU A 138 2.04 7.97 -4.29
CA LEU A 138 2.58 8.63 -5.48
C LEU A 138 1.64 8.48 -6.68
N ASP A 139 1.05 7.30 -6.85
CA ASP A 139 0.04 7.07 -7.88
C ASP A 139 -1.21 7.94 -7.65
N LYS A 140 -1.69 8.05 -6.40
CA LYS A 140 -2.80 8.96 -6.07
C LYS A 140 -2.43 10.43 -6.29
N ALA A 141 -1.20 10.81 -5.96
CA ALA A 141 -0.71 12.16 -6.17
C ALA A 141 -0.70 12.49 -7.66
N LEU A 142 -0.24 11.58 -8.52
CA LEU A 142 -0.28 11.76 -9.97
C LEU A 142 -1.72 11.89 -10.50
N GLU A 143 -2.65 11.05 -10.03
CA GLU A 143 -4.08 11.15 -10.40
C GLU A 143 -4.68 12.52 -10.05
N LEU A 144 -4.29 13.08 -8.90
CA LEU A 144 -4.82 14.36 -8.40
C LEU A 144 -3.98 15.57 -8.82
N TRP A 145 -2.92 15.37 -9.60
CA TRP A 145 -2.17 16.46 -10.19
C TRP A 145 -3.07 17.25 -11.12
N ARG A 146 -3.12 18.57 -10.90
CA ARG A 146 -3.90 19.51 -11.73
C ARG A 146 -2.92 20.29 -12.61
N PRO A 147 -2.61 19.79 -13.81
CA PRO A 147 -1.71 20.48 -14.73
C PRO A 147 -2.29 21.83 -15.15
N CYS A 148 -1.42 22.78 -15.54
CA CYS A 148 -1.84 24.09 -16.01
C CYS A 148 -2.62 24.03 -17.34
N SER A 149 -2.42 22.99 -18.14
CA SER A 149 -3.15 22.71 -19.38
C SER A 149 -3.16 21.22 -19.70
N ASP A 150 -4.07 20.80 -20.59
CA ASP A 150 -4.11 19.40 -21.07
C ASP A 150 -2.82 19.00 -21.80
N ASP A 151 -2.15 19.95 -22.47
CA ASP A 151 -0.86 19.73 -23.13
C ASP A 151 0.22 19.28 -22.13
N TRP A 152 0.21 19.81 -20.91
CA TRP A 152 1.15 19.39 -19.87
C TRP A 152 0.91 17.95 -19.43
N ALA A 153 -0.36 17.56 -19.29
CA ALA A 153 -0.73 16.18 -18.99
C ALA A 153 -0.25 15.24 -20.10
N LEU A 154 -0.46 15.62 -21.37
CA LEU A 154 -0.04 14.85 -22.53
C LEU A 154 1.48 14.72 -22.65
N GLN A 155 2.24 15.76 -22.33
CA GLN A 155 3.71 15.72 -22.32
C GLN A 155 4.21 14.71 -21.28
N VAL A 156 3.80 14.86 -20.01
CA VAL A 156 4.22 13.95 -18.95
C VAL A 156 3.79 12.52 -19.25
N ASN A 157 2.56 12.29 -19.73
CA ASN A 157 2.10 10.96 -20.07
C ASN A 157 2.91 10.34 -21.22
N ARG A 158 3.26 11.11 -22.25
CA ARG A 158 4.10 10.64 -23.36
C ARG A 158 5.47 10.19 -22.86
N ASP A 159 6.09 10.98 -22.01
CA ASP A 159 7.40 10.65 -21.43
C ASP A 159 7.30 9.44 -20.49
N LEU A 160 6.26 9.34 -19.65
CA LEU A 160 6.04 8.18 -18.78
C LEU A 160 5.84 6.89 -19.58
N VAL A 161 5.08 6.94 -20.69
CA VAL A 161 4.85 5.80 -21.58
C VAL A 161 6.12 5.39 -22.33
N ALA A 162 7.03 6.32 -22.61
CA ALA A 162 8.30 6.04 -23.28
C ALA A 162 9.33 5.37 -22.35
N ALA A 163 9.07 5.28 -21.04
CA ALA A 163 9.94 4.61 -20.09
C ALA A 163 10.02 3.09 -20.37
N ASN A 164 11.25 2.55 -20.43
CA ASN A 164 11.43 1.10 -20.41
C ASN A 164 11.16 0.56 -18.99
N LEU A 165 10.14 -0.30 -18.88
CA LEU A 165 9.73 -0.96 -17.64
C LEU A 165 9.99 -2.48 -17.63
N ASP A 166 10.69 -3.02 -18.64
CA ASP A 166 10.96 -4.47 -18.77
C ASP A 166 11.68 -5.04 -17.56
N TRP A 167 12.52 -4.22 -16.91
CA TRP A 167 13.25 -4.60 -15.71
C TRP A 167 12.33 -4.90 -14.51
N LEU A 168 11.08 -4.41 -14.52
CA LEU A 168 10.11 -4.74 -13.47
C LEU A 168 9.78 -6.22 -13.47
N ASP A 169 9.85 -6.91 -14.60
CA ASP A 169 9.55 -8.35 -14.68
C ASP A 169 10.81 -9.23 -14.57
N ASP A 170 12.00 -8.61 -14.49
CA ASP A 170 13.28 -9.30 -14.33
C ASP A 170 13.47 -9.80 -12.89
N GLU A 171 14.16 -10.93 -12.70
CA GLU A 171 14.30 -11.55 -11.36
C GLU A 171 15.17 -10.75 -10.39
N THR A 172 15.91 -9.77 -10.91
CA THR A 172 16.91 -8.99 -10.17
C THR A 172 16.37 -7.68 -9.62
N ASP A 173 15.20 -7.22 -10.07
CA ASP A 173 14.62 -5.89 -9.78
C ASP A 173 15.58 -4.71 -10.02
N GLN A 174 16.70 -4.93 -10.72
CA GLN A 174 17.66 -3.88 -10.97
C GLN A 174 17.21 -3.08 -12.18
N ARG A 175 16.83 -1.83 -11.93
CA ARG A 175 16.64 -0.85 -13.00
C ARG A 175 17.93 -0.80 -13.83
N ARG A 176 17.81 -1.08 -15.12
CA ARG A 176 18.94 -1.02 -16.06
C ARG A 176 19.48 0.41 -16.14
N SER A 177 20.77 0.53 -16.47
CA SER A 177 21.42 1.82 -16.75
C SER A 177 20.54 2.64 -17.70
N ASP A 178 20.39 3.95 -17.45
CA ASP A 178 19.57 4.87 -18.26
C ASP A 178 20.17 5.12 -19.68
N ASP A 179 21.15 4.32 -20.10
CA ASP A 179 21.78 4.40 -21.43
C ASP A 179 20.75 4.16 -22.54
N GLY A 180 20.33 5.25 -23.18
CA GLY A 180 19.34 5.23 -24.26
C GLY A 180 17.90 5.50 -23.82
N ASP A 181 17.67 6.07 -22.64
CA ASP A 181 16.36 6.56 -22.23
C ASP A 181 15.82 7.61 -23.24
N PRO A 182 14.72 7.33 -23.96
CA PRO A 182 14.21 8.24 -24.99
C PRO A 182 13.43 9.43 -24.41
N ARG A 183 13.21 9.47 -23.09
CA ARG A 183 12.36 10.48 -22.44
C ARG A 183 13.00 11.85 -22.45
N ASN A 184 12.20 12.88 -22.73
CA ASN A 184 12.62 14.27 -22.61
C ASN A 184 11.85 14.94 -21.47
N CYS A 185 12.41 14.85 -20.26
CA CYS A 185 11.79 15.36 -19.05
C CYS A 185 12.06 16.86 -18.79
N ASP A 186 12.41 17.63 -19.82
CA ASP A 186 12.84 19.03 -19.68
C ASP A 186 11.68 20.05 -19.70
N SER A 187 10.44 19.60 -19.94
CA SER A 187 9.30 20.50 -20.02
C SER A 187 8.93 21.09 -18.65
N PRO A 188 8.35 22.32 -18.59
CA PRO A 188 7.86 22.90 -17.35
C PRO A 188 6.77 22.07 -16.63
N ALA A 189 6.14 21.12 -17.34
CA ALA A 189 5.15 20.22 -16.77
C ALA A 189 5.76 19.27 -15.73
N TRP A 190 7.00 18.83 -15.94
CA TRP A 190 7.70 17.89 -15.06
C TRP A 190 7.95 18.47 -13.66
N PRO A 191 8.56 19.67 -13.49
CA PRO A 191 8.68 20.30 -12.18
C PRO A 191 7.34 20.47 -11.46
N SER A 192 6.26 20.84 -12.18
CA SER A 192 4.92 20.99 -11.59
C SER A 192 4.37 19.66 -11.06
N MET A 193 4.50 18.60 -11.83
CA MET A 193 4.08 17.26 -11.44
C MET A 193 4.90 16.75 -10.25
N LEU A 194 6.23 16.90 -10.29
CA LEU A 194 7.14 16.52 -9.21
C LEU A 194 6.86 17.29 -7.92
N GLU A 195 6.55 18.59 -8.01
CA GLU A 195 6.16 19.39 -6.85
C GLU A 195 4.89 18.82 -6.20
N ASN A 196 3.92 18.40 -7.01
CA ASN A 196 2.71 17.76 -6.50
C ASN A 196 2.99 16.40 -5.85
N LEU A 197 3.81 15.56 -6.47
CA LEU A 197 4.26 14.29 -5.86
C LEU A 197 4.94 14.53 -4.53
N ASN A 198 5.88 15.49 -4.48
CA ASN A 198 6.61 15.83 -3.26
C ASN A 198 5.67 16.35 -2.17
N ARG A 199 4.66 17.17 -2.51
CA ARG A 199 3.67 17.65 -1.56
C ARG A 199 2.90 16.49 -0.91
N TRP A 200 2.47 15.51 -1.70
CA TRP A 200 1.78 14.32 -1.20
C TRP A 200 2.69 13.40 -0.39
N ALA A 201 3.93 13.19 -0.86
CA ALA A 201 4.93 12.45 -0.11
C ALA A 201 5.19 13.10 1.26
N MET A 202 5.33 14.42 1.31
CA MET A 202 5.49 15.14 2.57
C MET A 202 4.24 15.07 3.45
N ALA A 203 3.04 15.10 2.87
CA ALA A 203 1.82 15.04 3.67
C ALA A 203 1.55 13.66 4.30
N PHE A 204 1.90 12.57 3.60
CA PHE A 204 1.44 11.22 3.96
C PHE A 204 2.55 10.19 4.15
N LEU A 205 3.71 10.39 3.55
CA LEU A 205 4.87 9.50 3.67
C LEU A 205 5.93 10.05 4.62
N SER A 206 5.97 11.37 4.86
CA SER A 206 7.06 11.97 5.63
C SER A 206 6.89 11.84 7.14
N THR A 207 8.03 11.54 7.75
CA THR A 207 8.35 11.36 9.18
C THR A 207 8.14 12.54 10.08
N ARG A 208 7.36 13.54 9.67
CA ARG A 208 7.04 14.65 10.54
C ARG A 208 6.49 14.08 11.84
N ARG A 209 7.31 14.12 12.90
CA ARG A 209 7.05 13.44 14.18
C ARG A 209 5.78 13.99 14.84
N ASP A 210 5.34 15.15 14.37
CA ASP A 210 4.12 15.88 14.69
C ASP A 210 2.88 15.43 13.92
N ILE A 211 3.02 14.64 12.84
CA ILE A 211 1.87 14.14 12.06
C ILE A 211 1.65 12.67 12.40
N ASP A 212 0.61 12.41 13.19
CA ASP A 212 0.11 11.07 13.48
C ASP A 212 -0.49 10.47 12.19
N THR A 213 0.32 9.73 11.44
CA THR A 213 -0.09 8.88 10.32
C THR A 213 0.31 7.44 10.60
N SER A 214 -0.38 6.49 9.97
CA SER A 214 -0.03 5.07 10.08
C SER A 214 1.41 4.79 9.61
N LEU A 215 1.92 5.53 8.62
CA LEU A 215 3.29 5.34 8.11
C LEU A 215 4.36 6.01 8.98
N GLY A 216 4.02 7.11 9.66
CA GLY A 216 4.90 7.67 10.69
C GLY A 216 5.20 6.65 11.80
N GLU A 217 4.21 5.85 12.19
CA GLU A 217 4.40 4.74 13.15
C GLU A 217 5.25 3.60 12.58
N VAL A 218 5.06 3.23 11.30
CA VAL A 218 5.92 2.22 10.63
C VAL A 218 7.39 2.64 10.67
N GLU A 219 7.67 3.90 10.37
CA GLU A 219 9.05 4.38 10.31
C GLU A 219 9.69 4.52 11.69
N LYS A 220 8.92 4.88 12.72
CA LYS A 220 9.38 4.82 14.11
C LYS A 220 9.78 3.40 14.49
N LEU A 221 8.99 2.39 14.10
CA LEU A 221 9.30 0.98 14.36
C LEU A 221 10.55 0.52 13.59
N LEU A 222 10.66 0.83 12.30
CA LEU A 222 11.85 0.50 11.50
C LEU A 222 13.12 1.11 12.12
N SER A 223 13.06 2.39 12.53
CA SER A 223 14.19 3.07 13.16
C SER A 223 14.57 2.50 14.53
N ALA A 224 13.61 1.95 15.27
CA ALA A 224 13.84 1.39 16.60
C ALA A 224 14.43 -0.03 16.56
N GLU A 225 14.08 -0.81 15.55
CA GLU A 225 14.54 -2.19 15.37
C GLU A 225 15.90 -2.28 14.64
N GLU A 226 16.52 -1.14 14.30
CA GLU A 226 17.72 -1.08 13.46
C GLU A 226 17.55 -1.83 12.13
N CYS A 227 16.32 -1.81 11.59
CA CYS A 227 16.08 -2.00 10.17
C CYS A 227 16.64 -0.75 9.42
#